data_AF-A0A925ITV1-F1
#
_entry.id   AF-A0A925ITV1-F1
#
_cell.length_a   1.000
_cell.length_b   1.000
_cell.length_c   1.000
_cell.angle_alpha   90.00
_cell.angle_beta   90.00
_cell.angle_gamma   90.00
#
_symmetry.space_group_name_H-M   'P 1'
#
loop_
_entity.id
_entity.type
_entity.pdbx_description
1 polymer ?
#
loop_
_entity_poly.entity_id
_entity_poly.type
_entity_poly.pdbx_seq_one_letter_code
_entity_poly.pdbx_strand_id
1 'polypeptide(L)'
;MSVIDSSIRHPLVTGGKTYSDVTADICRPLENKPSRSWWVGFIISFFCLMILFATLFYTVWTGIGVWNINKSVMWGWDITNFVFWIGIGHAGTLISAILLLFRQKWRMSINRSAEAMTIFAVLCAAIFPFFHMGRIWVGCYWVFPLPNAFGSLWVNFNSPLLWDVFAISTYFSVSL
;
A
#
# COMPACT_ATOMS: atom_id res chain seq x y z
N MET A 1 -41.83 -1.26 -4.74
CA MET A 1 -41.43 -2.68 -4.89
C MET A 1 -40.97 -3.15 -3.52
N SER A 2 -41.78 -3.94 -2.81
CA SER A 2 -41.41 -4.45 -1.48
C SER A 2 -40.23 -5.40 -1.65
N VAL A 3 -39.06 -4.98 -1.17
CA VAL A 3 -37.88 -5.83 -1.18
C VAL A 3 -38.14 -6.95 -0.17
N ILE A 4 -38.29 -8.19 -0.67
CA ILE A 4 -38.39 -9.38 0.18
C ILE A 4 -37.00 -9.59 0.79
N ASP A 5 -36.86 -9.29 2.08
CA ASP A 5 -35.66 -9.60 2.86
C ASP A 5 -35.93 -10.73 3.86
N SER A 6 -34.91 -11.53 4.15
CA SER A 6 -35.04 -12.65 5.08
C SER A 6 -35.10 -12.14 6.53
N SER A 7 -36.04 -12.66 7.32
CA SER A 7 -36.18 -12.35 8.75
C SER A 7 -34.99 -12.76 9.61
N ILE A 8 -34.09 -13.59 9.08
CA ILE A 8 -32.87 -14.06 9.77
C ILE A 8 -31.78 -12.97 9.77
N ARG A 9 -31.82 -12.01 8.84
CA ARG A 9 -30.74 -11.01 8.70
C ARG A 9 -30.88 -9.89 9.72
N HIS A 10 -29.82 -9.65 10.48
CA HIS A 10 -29.74 -8.50 11.37
C HIS A 10 -29.46 -7.20 10.60
N PRO A 11 -30.01 -6.06 11.06
CA PRO A 11 -29.73 -4.76 10.46
C PRO A 11 -28.24 -4.39 10.63
N LEU A 12 -27.60 -3.97 9.53
CA LEU A 12 -26.19 -3.55 9.52
C LEU A 12 -25.99 -2.13 10.05
N VAL A 13 -27.02 -1.28 9.97
CA VAL A 13 -27.02 0.09 10.48
C VAL A 13 -28.02 0.15 11.64
N THR A 14 -27.53 0.54 12.81
CA THR A 14 -28.31 0.65 14.04
C THR A 14 -28.68 2.10 14.33
N GLY A 15 -29.70 2.31 15.17
CA GLY A 15 -30.05 3.65 15.67
C GLY A 15 -30.96 4.49 14.76
N GLY A 16 -31.58 3.89 13.73
CA GLY A 16 -32.62 4.55 12.93
C GLY A 16 -32.14 5.78 12.15
N LYS A 17 -30.85 5.83 11.78
CA LYS A 17 -30.24 6.98 11.11
C LYS A 17 -30.86 7.26 9.74
N THR A 18 -31.10 8.53 9.45
CA THR A 18 -31.47 9.03 8.13
C THR A 18 -30.24 9.29 7.25
N TYR A 19 -30.44 9.56 5.96
CA TYR A 19 -29.34 9.91 5.05
C TYR A 19 -28.58 11.18 5.48
N SER A 20 -29.31 12.15 6.05
CA SER A 20 -28.70 13.39 6.57
C SER A 20 -27.77 13.10 7.75
N ASP A 21 -28.20 12.20 8.66
CA ASP A 21 -27.41 11.82 9.83
C ASP A 21 -26.11 11.11 9.44
N VAL A 22 -26.16 10.22 8.43
CA VAL A 22 -24.98 9.52 7.92
C VAL A 22 -23.95 10.52 7.36
N THR A 23 -24.40 11.48 6.56
CA THR A 23 -23.53 12.53 6.00
C THR A 23 -22.91 13.37 7.11
N ALA A 24 -23.73 13.83 8.07
CA ALA A 24 -23.26 14.64 9.20
C ALA A 24 -22.20 13.89 10.02
N ASP A 25 -22.41 12.61 10.31
CA ASP A 25 -21.46 11.80 11.08
C ASP A 25 -20.12 11.57 10.35
N ILE A 26 -20.15 11.36 9.03
CA ILE A 26 -18.93 11.13 8.22
C ILE A 26 -18.16 12.44 8.01
N CYS A 27 -18.86 13.57 7.82
CA CYS A 27 -18.23 14.87 7.62
C CYS A 27 -17.70 15.47 8.92
N ARG A 28 -18.30 15.14 10.07
CA ARG A 28 -17.94 15.71 11.37
C ARG A 28 -16.44 15.61 11.71
N PRO A 29 -15.72 14.48 11.53
CA PRO A 29 -14.28 14.42 11.77
C PRO A 29 -13.44 15.28 10.82
N LEU A 30 -13.96 15.60 9.62
CA LEU A 30 -13.28 16.41 8.61
C LEU A 30 -13.47 17.91 8.85
N GLU A 31 -14.66 18.31 9.32
CA GLU A 31 -15.02 19.71 9.57
C GLU A 31 -14.49 20.23 10.92
N ASN A 32 -14.30 19.34 11.90
CA ASN A 32 -13.79 19.70 13.21
C ASN A 32 -12.26 19.79 13.23
N LYS A 33 -11.73 20.56 14.19
CA LYS A 33 -10.28 20.62 14.43
C LYS A 33 -9.76 19.24 14.89
N PRO A 34 -8.56 18.83 14.45
CA PRO A 34 -7.97 17.57 14.88
C PRO A 34 -7.84 17.48 16.40
N SER A 35 -8.15 16.32 16.96
CA SER A 35 -8.04 16.07 18.39
C SER A 35 -6.59 15.99 18.85
N ARG A 36 -6.36 16.11 20.17
CA ARG A 36 -5.01 15.92 20.75
C ARG A 36 -4.45 14.54 20.44
N SER A 37 -5.29 13.49 20.48
CA SER A 37 -4.88 12.11 20.17
C SER A 37 -4.43 11.97 18.71
N TRP A 38 -5.11 12.65 17.78
CA TRP A 38 -4.70 12.67 16.37
C TRP A 38 -3.31 13.31 16.21
N TRP A 39 -3.07 14.43 16.88
CA TRP A 39 -1.75 15.10 16.87
C TRP A 39 -0.64 14.24 17.46
N VAL A 40 -0.90 13.54 18.57
CA VAL A 40 0.07 12.61 19.16
C VAL A 40 0.42 11.49 18.17
N GLY A 41 -0.58 10.86 17.56
CA GLY A 41 -0.37 9.82 16.56
C GLY A 41 0.40 10.33 15.33
N PHE A 42 0.07 11.54 14.86
CA PHE A 42 0.76 12.18 13.74
C PHE A 42 2.22 12.46 14.06
N ILE A 43 2.54 13.04 15.21
CA ILE A 43 3.92 13.37 15.61
C ILE A 43 4.78 12.11 15.73
N ILE A 44 4.26 11.04 16.34
CA ILE A 44 4.97 9.77 16.46
C ILE A 44 5.23 9.19 15.07
N SER A 45 4.21 9.13 14.22
CA SER A 45 4.34 8.59 12.86
C SER A 45 5.32 9.41 12.01
N PHE A 46 5.28 10.73 12.14
CA PHE A 46 6.19 11.65 11.46
C PHE A 46 7.64 11.45 11.92
N PHE A 47 7.87 11.27 13.23
CA PHE A 47 9.20 10.99 13.75
C PHE A 47 9.76 9.65 13.23
N CYS A 48 8.95 8.59 13.21
CA CYS A 48 9.31 7.32 12.60
C CYS A 48 9.64 7.46 11.11
N LEU A 49 8.88 8.29 10.38
CA LEU A 49 9.14 8.59 8.97
C LEU A 49 10.49 9.30 8.79
N MET A 50 10.86 10.24 9.67
CA MET A 50 12.17 10.90 9.62
C MET A 50 13.32 9.92 9.87
N ILE A 51 13.16 8.98 10.81
CA ILE A 51 14.13 7.91 11.04
C ILE A 51 14.28 7.04 9.78
N LEU A 52 13.16 6.70 9.13
CA LEU A 52 13.18 5.95 7.87
C LEU A 52 13.99 6.71 6.80
N PHE A 53 13.71 7.98 6.56
CA PHE A 53 14.48 8.76 5.59
C PHE A 53 15.97 8.84 5.92
N ALA A 54 16.32 9.06 7.19
CA ALA A 54 17.71 9.14 7.62
C ALA A 54 18.46 7.80 7.40
N THR A 55 17.82 6.67 7.72
CA THR A 55 18.41 5.33 7.56
C THR A 55 18.50 4.89 6.10
N LEU A 56 17.51 5.25 5.27
CA LEU A 56 17.57 5.03 3.81
C LEU A 56 18.69 5.87 3.18
N PHE A 57 18.80 7.15 3.56
CA PHE A 57 19.89 8.01 3.09
C PHE A 57 21.26 7.44 3.47
N TYR A 58 21.43 7.04 4.73
CA TYR A 58 22.65 6.39 5.20
C TYR A 58 22.98 5.15 4.36
N THR A 59 22.00 4.27 4.13
CA THR A 59 22.17 3.06 3.30
C THR A 59 22.63 3.39 1.88
N VAL A 60 22.02 4.38 1.23
CA VAL A 60 22.41 4.76 -0.15
C VAL A 60 23.82 5.36 -0.17
N TRP A 61 24.20 6.11 0.86
CA TRP A 61 25.51 6.75 0.95
C TRP A 61 26.65 5.77 1.26
N THR A 62 26.44 4.84 2.20
CA THR A 62 27.47 3.88 2.64
C THR A 62 27.44 2.56 1.89
N GLY A 63 26.29 2.18 1.33
CA GLY A 63 26.05 0.92 0.63
C GLY A 63 25.27 -0.12 1.45
N ILE A 64 24.74 -1.12 0.72
CA ILE A 64 23.86 -2.19 1.23
C ILE A 64 24.50 -3.06 2.31
N GLY A 65 25.83 -3.10 2.41
CA GLY A 65 26.53 -3.89 3.43
C GLY A 65 26.12 -3.58 4.88
N VAL A 66 25.59 -2.38 5.13
CA VAL A 66 25.02 -1.97 6.42
C VAL A 66 23.86 -2.86 6.88
N TRP A 67 23.13 -3.48 5.95
CA TRP A 67 21.99 -4.35 6.26
C TRP A 67 22.41 -5.72 6.79
N ASN A 68 23.72 -5.99 6.89
CA ASN A 68 24.27 -7.23 7.44
C ASN A 68 23.79 -8.49 6.69
N ILE A 69 23.47 -8.34 5.40
CA ILE A 69 23.32 -9.47 4.49
C ILE A 69 24.70 -10.00 4.10
N ASN A 70 24.79 -11.26 3.69
CA ASN A 70 26.05 -11.90 3.36
C ASN A 70 25.98 -12.60 1.99
N LYS A 71 27.12 -13.11 1.52
CA LYS A 71 27.23 -13.76 0.21
C LYS A 71 26.43 -15.08 0.09
N SER A 72 26.00 -15.67 1.20
CA SER A 72 25.19 -16.88 1.24
C SER A 72 23.70 -16.56 1.39
N VAL A 73 23.37 -15.53 2.17
CA VAL A 73 22.01 -15.02 2.38
C VAL A 73 21.99 -13.56 1.95
N MET A 74 21.71 -13.37 0.66
CA MET A 74 21.75 -12.07 0.00
C MET A 74 20.43 -11.28 0.14
N TRP A 75 19.36 -11.93 0.62
CA TRP A 75 18.08 -11.33 0.96
C TRP A 75 17.74 -11.65 2.40
N GLY A 76 17.23 -10.66 3.14
CA GLY A 76 16.86 -10.78 4.53
C GLY A 76 15.61 -9.96 4.82
N TRP A 77 15.73 -8.96 5.68
CA TRP A 77 14.61 -8.11 6.09
C TRP A 77 14.03 -7.27 4.95
N ASP A 78 14.81 -7.01 3.91
CA ASP A 78 14.40 -6.26 2.74
C ASP A 78 13.26 -6.94 2.00
N ILE A 79 13.48 -8.15 1.49
CA ILE A 79 12.44 -8.90 0.79
C ILE A 79 11.35 -9.38 1.75
N THR A 80 11.70 -9.68 3.01
CA THR A 80 10.72 -10.11 4.01
C THR A 80 9.69 -9.01 4.26
N ASN A 81 10.14 -7.77 4.49
CA ASN A 81 9.23 -6.64 4.69
C ASN A 81 8.50 -6.24 3.40
N PHE A 82 9.16 -6.34 2.25
CA PHE A 82 8.52 -6.15 0.94
C PHE A 82 7.28 -7.03 0.78
N VAL A 83 7.44 -8.36 0.91
CA VAL A 83 6.35 -9.32 0.77
C VAL A 83 5.31 -9.13 1.85
N PHE A 84 5.72 -8.80 3.08
CA PHE A 84 4.81 -8.50 4.19
C PHE A 84 3.88 -7.33 3.86
N TRP A 85 4.42 -6.21 3.37
CA TRP A 85 3.62 -5.03 3.04
C TRP A 85 2.69 -5.27 1.84
N ILE A 86 3.14 -6.00 0.81
CA ILE A 86 2.27 -6.44 -0.29
C ILE A 86 1.13 -7.32 0.24
N GLY A 87 1.42 -8.24 1.15
CA GLY A 87 0.42 -9.09 1.81
C GLY A 87 -0.66 -8.29 2.53
N ILE A 88 -0.29 -7.23 3.25
CA ILE A 88 -1.26 -6.30 3.88
C ILE A 88 -2.15 -5.64 2.82
N GLY A 89 -1.58 -5.20 1.70
CA GLY A 89 -2.33 -4.55 0.63
C GLY A 89 -3.44 -5.44 0.05
N HIS A 90 -3.18 -6.75 -0.10
CA HIS A 90 -4.16 -7.69 -0.66
C HIS A 90 -5.46 -7.78 0.15
N ALA A 91 -5.40 -7.64 1.48
CA ALA A 91 -6.59 -7.66 2.32
C ALA A 91 -7.55 -6.52 1.94
N GLY A 92 -7.03 -5.33 1.63
CA GLY A 92 -7.85 -4.18 1.25
C GLY A 92 -8.56 -4.38 -0.09
N THR A 93 -7.85 -4.91 -1.09
CA THR A 93 -8.45 -5.19 -2.41
C THR A 93 -9.42 -6.36 -2.41
N LEU A 94 -9.25 -7.34 -1.52
CA LEU A 94 -10.24 -8.38 -1.29
C LEU A 94 -11.55 -7.77 -0.79
N ILE A 95 -11.47 -6.87 0.19
CA ILE A 95 -12.65 -6.21 0.77
C ILE A 95 -13.35 -5.32 -0.28
N SER A 96 -12.61 -4.54 -1.07
CA SER A 96 -13.22 -3.61 -2.03
C SER A 96 -13.79 -4.30 -3.28
N ALA A 97 -13.07 -5.28 -3.85
CA ALA A 97 -13.44 -5.91 -5.12
C ALA A 97 -14.12 -7.28 -4.95
N ILE A 98 -13.53 -8.21 -4.19
CA ILE A 98 -14.05 -9.58 -4.12
C ILE A 98 -15.39 -9.62 -3.36
N LEU A 99 -15.50 -8.94 -2.22
CA LEU A 99 -16.78 -8.85 -1.50
C LEU A 99 -17.86 -8.12 -2.31
N LEU A 100 -17.49 -7.19 -3.19
CA LEU A 100 -18.42 -6.57 -4.13
C LEU A 100 -18.97 -7.61 -5.12
N LEU A 101 -18.12 -8.46 -5.71
CA LEU A 101 -18.55 -9.51 -6.64
C LEU A 101 -19.51 -10.51 -5.97
N PHE A 102 -19.23 -10.88 -4.72
CA PHE A 102 -20.11 -11.74 -3.92
C PHE A 102 -21.32 -11.00 -3.32
N ARG A 103 -21.54 -9.74 -3.69
CA ARG A 103 -22.67 -8.90 -3.24
C ARG A 103 -22.81 -8.84 -1.72
N GLN A 104 -21.68 -8.85 -1.00
CA GLN A 104 -21.65 -8.79 0.46
C GLN A 104 -21.89 -7.35 0.92
N LYS A 105 -23.10 -7.07 1.42
CA LYS A 105 -23.52 -5.71 1.81
C LYS A 105 -22.75 -5.13 3.00
N TRP A 106 -22.24 -5.97 3.90
CA TRP A 106 -21.54 -5.52 5.11
C TRP A 106 -20.20 -4.81 4.84
N ARG A 107 -19.61 -5.02 3.66
CA ARG A 107 -18.35 -4.35 3.27
C ARG A 107 -18.47 -2.82 3.20
N MET A 108 -19.69 -2.30 3.01
CA MET A 108 -19.95 -0.86 2.73
C MET A 108 -19.37 0.09 3.79
N SER A 109 -19.32 -0.30 5.05
CA SER A 109 -18.77 0.53 6.13
C SER A 109 -17.24 0.52 6.23
N ILE A 110 -16.57 -0.43 5.56
CA ILE A 110 -15.12 -0.68 5.71
C ILE A 110 -14.36 -0.35 4.43
N ASN A 111 -14.99 -0.48 3.26
CA ASN A 111 -14.35 -0.37 1.94
C ASN A 111 -13.40 0.82 1.79
N ARG A 112 -13.82 2.03 2.18
CA ARG A 112 -13.00 3.22 2.00
C ARG A 112 -11.70 3.19 2.81
N SER A 113 -11.77 2.67 4.04
CA SER A 113 -10.58 2.48 4.90
C SER A 113 -9.68 1.36 4.40
N ALA A 114 -10.27 0.28 3.86
CA ALA A 114 -9.57 -0.84 3.25
C ALA A 114 -8.80 -0.42 1.98
N GLU A 115 -9.41 0.41 1.12
CA GLU A 115 -8.74 0.99 -0.06
C GLU A 115 -7.56 1.88 0.34
N ALA A 116 -7.75 2.77 1.32
CA ALA A 116 -6.67 3.61 1.83
C ALA A 116 -5.51 2.77 2.41
N MET A 117 -5.84 1.71 3.15
CA MET A 117 -4.85 0.76 3.68
C MET A 117 -4.03 0.12 2.56
N THR A 118 -4.67 -0.31 1.46
CA THR A 118 -3.96 -0.85 0.28
C THR A 118 -2.95 0.14 -0.26
N ILE A 119 -3.38 1.40 -0.51
CA ILE A 119 -2.52 2.41 -1.13
C ILE A 119 -1.29 2.67 -0.26
N PHE A 120 -1.48 2.87 1.05
CA PHE A 120 -0.35 3.10 1.96
C PHE A 120 0.56 1.87 2.11
N ALA A 121 -0.01 0.66 2.15
CA ALA A 121 0.78 -0.56 2.22
C ALA A 121 1.64 -0.76 0.96
N VAL A 122 1.09 -0.49 -0.23
CA VAL A 122 1.83 -0.57 -1.50
C VAL A 122 2.93 0.50 -1.57
N LEU A 123 2.67 1.71 -1.09
CA LEU A 123 3.71 2.76 -0.99
C LEU A 123 4.86 2.34 -0.06
N CYS A 124 4.56 1.73 1.10
CA CYS A 124 5.58 1.18 1.99
C CYS A 124 6.34 0.02 1.33
N ALA A 125 5.64 -0.88 0.62
CA ALA A 125 6.26 -2.00 -0.09
C ALA A 125 7.23 -1.51 -1.17
N ALA A 126 6.86 -0.48 -1.94
CA ALA A 126 7.65 0.04 -3.05
C ALA A 126 9.05 0.54 -2.61
N ILE A 127 9.21 0.95 -1.34
CA ILE A 127 10.50 1.38 -0.80
C ILE A 127 11.56 0.28 -0.92
N PHE A 128 11.19 -0.98 -0.69
CA PHE A 128 12.17 -2.08 -0.61
C PHE A 128 12.82 -2.42 -1.96
N PRO A 129 12.08 -2.64 -3.07
CA PRO A 129 12.69 -2.82 -4.39
C PRO A 129 13.55 -1.65 -4.84
N PHE A 130 13.26 -0.42 -4.40
CA PHE A 130 14.11 0.73 -4.70
C PHE A 130 15.40 0.72 -3.88
N PHE A 131 15.29 0.62 -2.57
CA PHE A 131 16.42 0.85 -1.66
C PHE A 131 17.25 -0.40 -1.36
N HIS A 132 16.81 -1.61 -1.73
CA HIS A 132 17.66 -2.80 -1.67
C HIS A 132 18.66 -2.91 -2.82
N MET A 133 18.53 -2.06 -3.85
CA MET A 133 19.46 -2.02 -4.97
C MET A 133 20.81 -1.43 -4.56
N GLY A 134 21.90 -2.12 -4.89
CA GLY A 134 23.26 -1.59 -4.67
C GLY A 134 23.59 -0.35 -5.51
N ARG A 135 22.86 -0.09 -6.61
CA ARG A 135 23.00 1.09 -7.47
C ARG A 135 21.64 1.64 -7.86
N ILE A 136 20.93 2.18 -6.87
CA ILE A 136 19.58 2.73 -7.04
C ILE A 136 19.48 3.72 -8.21
N TRP A 137 20.48 4.60 -8.38
CA TRP A 137 20.46 5.64 -9.41
C TRP A 137 20.41 5.11 -10.84
N VAL A 138 20.94 3.91 -11.11
CA VAL A 138 20.84 3.26 -12.44
C VAL A 138 19.65 2.31 -12.50
N GLY A 139 19.48 1.50 -11.46
CA GLY A 139 18.47 0.44 -11.44
C GLY A 139 17.05 0.96 -11.57
N CYS A 140 16.74 2.14 -11.03
CA CYS A 140 15.40 2.72 -11.09
C CYS A 140 14.85 2.92 -12.50
N TYR A 141 15.71 3.18 -13.50
CA TYR A 141 15.25 3.46 -14.86
C TYR A 141 15.64 2.39 -15.89
N TRP A 142 16.71 1.63 -15.65
CA TRP A 142 17.11 0.52 -16.54
C TRP A 142 16.21 -0.71 -16.47
N VAL A 143 15.38 -0.83 -15.43
CA VAL A 143 14.36 -1.89 -15.36
C VAL A 143 13.24 -1.69 -16.37
N PHE A 144 13.01 -0.46 -16.86
CA PHE A 144 11.96 -0.20 -17.83
C PHE A 144 12.47 -0.43 -19.26
N PRO A 145 11.66 -1.04 -20.14
CA PRO A 145 12.00 -1.20 -21.55
C PRO A 145 11.88 0.15 -22.28
N LEU A 146 12.89 1.00 -22.12
CA LEU A 146 12.95 2.33 -22.74
C LEU A 146 13.95 2.35 -23.90
N PRO A 147 13.59 2.94 -25.06
CA PRO A 147 14.55 3.21 -26.14
C PRO A 147 15.75 4.01 -25.62
N ASN A 148 16.95 3.66 -26.07
CA ASN A 148 18.19 4.24 -25.57
C ASN A 148 19.29 4.29 -26.65
N ALA A 149 20.35 5.06 -26.37
CA ALA A 149 21.47 5.28 -27.27
C ALA A 149 22.49 4.12 -27.35
N PHE A 150 22.26 3.02 -26.63
CA PHE A 150 23.18 1.87 -26.56
C PHE A 150 22.92 0.83 -27.66
N GLY A 151 22.36 1.24 -28.80
CA GLY A 151 22.00 0.33 -29.89
C GLY A 151 20.79 -0.54 -29.57
N SER A 152 19.72 0.06 -29.00
CA SER A 152 18.50 -0.65 -28.61
C SER A 152 18.76 -1.79 -27.63
N LEU A 153 19.45 -1.49 -26.53
CA LEU A 153 19.62 -2.43 -25.43
C LEU A 153 18.29 -2.59 -24.67
N TRP A 154 17.86 -3.82 -24.41
CA TRP A 154 16.58 -4.11 -23.73
C TRP A 154 16.77 -4.99 -22.50
N VAL A 155 15.75 -4.98 -21.64
CA VAL A 155 15.62 -5.92 -20.52
C VAL A 155 15.20 -7.31 -21.00
N ASN A 156 15.50 -8.34 -20.22
CA ASN A 156 14.92 -9.67 -20.43
C ASN A 156 13.52 -9.72 -19.80
N PHE A 157 12.57 -10.39 -20.45
CA PHE A 157 11.19 -10.53 -19.96
C PHE A 157 10.92 -11.84 -19.21
N ASN A 158 11.98 -12.55 -18.80
CA ASN A 158 11.88 -13.85 -18.14
C ASN A 158 12.07 -13.77 -16.62
N SER A 159 12.60 -12.66 -16.11
CA SER A 159 12.88 -12.49 -14.68
C SER A 159 11.61 -12.14 -13.90
N PRO A 160 11.30 -12.87 -12.81
CA PRO A 160 10.16 -12.53 -11.94
C PRO A 160 10.33 -11.17 -11.26
N LEU A 161 11.57 -10.70 -11.04
CA LEU A 161 11.82 -9.36 -10.50
C LEU A 161 11.36 -8.25 -11.45
N LEU A 162 11.44 -8.48 -12.77
CA LEU A 162 10.90 -7.53 -13.73
C LEU A 162 9.36 -7.59 -13.73
N TRP A 163 8.78 -8.78 -13.56
CA TRP A 163 7.33 -8.94 -13.46
C TRP A 163 6.78 -8.21 -12.23
N ASP A 164 7.51 -8.20 -11.10
CA ASP A 164 7.14 -7.44 -9.90
C ASP A 164 7.02 -5.94 -10.18
N VAL A 165 7.91 -5.37 -11.00
CA VAL A 165 7.83 -3.95 -11.42
C VAL A 165 6.50 -3.67 -12.11
N PHE A 166 6.09 -4.52 -13.07
CA PHE A 166 4.82 -4.37 -13.78
C PHE A 166 3.61 -4.67 -12.88
N ALA A 167 3.68 -5.72 -12.06
CA ALA A 167 2.60 -6.12 -11.17
C ALA A 167 2.31 -5.01 -10.16
N ILE A 168 3.33 -4.47 -9.49
CA ILE A 168 3.15 -3.46 -8.44
C ILE A 168 2.78 -2.10 -9.04
N SER A 169 3.40 -1.69 -10.15
CA SER A 169 3.03 -0.43 -10.80
C SER A 169 1.58 -0.44 -11.28
N THR A 170 1.13 -1.54 -11.89
CA THR A 170 -0.27 -1.71 -12.31
C THR A 170 -1.20 -1.80 -11.11
N TYR A 171 -0.82 -2.58 -10.09
CA TYR A 171 -1.60 -2.74 -8.87
C TYR A 171 -1.80 -1.40 -8.15
N PHE A 172 -0.75 -0.61 -8.00
CA PHE A 172 -0.84 0.74 -7.45
C PHE A 172 -1.72 1.65 -8.31
N SER A 173 -1.49 1.66 -9.63
CA SER A 173 -2.22 2.56 -10.55
C SER A 173 -3.71 2.27 -10.61
N VAL A 174 -4.12 1.00 -10.51
CA VAL A 174 -5.53 0.58 -10.51
C VAL A 174 -6.18 0.77 -9.14
N SER A 175 -5.39 0.73 -8.06
CA SER A 175 -5.91 0.88 -6.69
C SER A 175 -6.03 2.34 -6.23
N LEU A 176 -5.35 3.28 -6.89
CA LEU A 176 -5.36 4.72 -6.60
C LEU A 176 -6.63 5.40 -7.14
#